data_AF-A0A4W5PIN5-F1
#
_entry.id   AF-A0A4W5PIN5-F1
#
_cell.length_a   1.000
_cell.length_b   1.000
_cell.length_c   1.000
_cell.angle_alpha   90.00
_cell.angle_beta   90.00
_cell.angle_gamma   90.00
#
_symmetry.space_group_name_H-M   'P 1'
#
loop_
_entity.id
_entity.type
_entity.pdbx_description
1 polymer ?
#
loop_
_entity_poly.entity_id
_entity_poly.type
_entity_poly.pdbx_seq_one_letter_code
_entity_poly.pdbx_strand_id
1 'polypeptide(L)'
;MLPFQAFGPETQEPGLKVWRVEKMKAVLLAQAEVGAFFNGDSYLVLEHRGDQGADLHMWIGEKSSRDEQVACAMLATQLDSFLGGDPIQHRQVQGYESPEFMKLFPRGVSYKEGGVESGFRRPQGGSGPVHRLYQIKGKRNIRAKEVELSWENFNKGDCFILDLGETIFSWIGSQANMFEKQKSREIASLIRDTERHGKARITDINEGEETPEMLKVLGPMRKLAESTPEDDSRADVSNSASLYKVSDATGQMKLTNVSEKSPFAKDLLVRDDCFILDNGANGKIFVWKGMGANAEEKREALKMADNFIQQMNYPRMKTQVEILPQGRETIIFKQFFKNWN
;
A
#
# COMPACT_ATOMS: atom_id res chain seq x y z
N MET A 1 17.84 9.80 32.94
CA MET A 1 18.39 9.93 31.57
C MET A 1 17.18 9.96 30.66
N LEU A 2 16.81 11.13 30.12
CA LEU A 2 15.71 11.21 29.16
C LEU A 2 16.07 10.33 27.96
N PRO A 3 15.17 9.48 27.44
CA PRO A 3 15.46 8.69 26.25
C PRO A 3 15.86 9.66 25.15
N PHE A 4 16.96 9.36 24.45
CA PHE A 4 17.38 10.11 23.26
C PHE A 4 16.17 10.20 22.32
N GLN A 5 15.58 11.39 22.18
CA GLN A 5 14.46 11.58 21.28
C GLN A 5 15.03 11.52 19.85
N ALA A 6 14.73 10.43 19.14
CA ALA A 6 15.21 10.20 17.78
C ALA A 6 14.64 11.20 16.77
N PHE A 7 13.54 11.89 17.13
CA PHE A 7 12.79 12.81 16.30
C PHE A 7 12.41 14.06 17.11
N GLY A 8 12.45 15.23 16.47
CA GLY A 8 12.08 16.49 17.08
C GLY A 8 10.73 17.07 16.58
N PRO A 9 10.35 18.26 17.07
CA PRO A 9 9.10 18.94 16.73
C PRO A 9 8.91 19.20 15.24
N GLU A 10 10.00 19.29 14.47
CA GLU A 10 9.97 19.47 13.02
C GLU A 10 9.11 18.41 12.33
N THR A 11 8.99 17.21 12.89
CA THR A 11 8.16 16.14 12.33
C THR A 11 6.66 16.48 12.26
N GLN A 12 6.19 17.45 13.06
CA GLN A 12 4.80 17.92 13.05
C GLN A 12 4.53 19.01 12.01
N GLU A 13 5.58 19.59 11.42
CA GLU A 13 5.42 20.62 10.39
C GLU A 13 4.96 19.98 9.06
N PRO A 14 3.97 20.58 8.37
CA PRO A 14 3.53 20.08 7.08
C PRO A 14 4.66 19.98 6.05
N GLY A 15 4.62 18.93 5.23
CA GLY A 15 5.58 18.68 4.17
C GLY A 15 6.24 17.30 4.24
N LEU A 16 7.17 17.09 3.30
CA LEU A 16 7.91 15.84 3.15
C LEU A 16 9.22 15.89 3.94
N LYS A 17 9.46 14.86 4.76
CA LYS A 17 10.73 14.66 5.47
C LYS A 17 11.23 13.25 5.22
N VAL A 18 12.52 13.14 4.91
CA VAL A 18 13.14 11.85 4.59
C VAL A 18 14.36 11.65 5.46
N TRP A 19 14.43 10.51 6.12
CA TRP A 19 15.58 10.07 6.90
C TRP A 19 16.15 8.80 6.29
N ARG A 20 17.47 8.74 6.20
CA ARG A 20 18.20 7.50 5.95
C ARG A 20 18.53 6.82 7.27
N VAL A 21 18.39 5.51 7.32
CA VAL A 21 18.80 4.74 8.49
C VAL A 21 20.31 4.50 8.41
N GLU A 22 21.06 5.07 9.34
CA GLU A 22 22.51 4.91 9.42
C GLU A 22 22.91 4.43 10.82
N LYS A 23 23.47 3.22 10.92
CA LYS A 23 23.95 2.66 12.20
C LYS A 23 22.91 2.77 13.34
N MET A 24 21.69 2.30 13.07
CA MET A 24 20.53 2.34 13.97
C MET A 24 19.97 3.73 14.29
N LYS A 25 20.32 4.78 13.52
CA LYS A 25 19.83 6.15 13.73
C LYS A 25 19.12 6.68 12.49
N ALA A 26 18.12 7.53 12.68
CA ALA A 26 17.50 8.29 11.61
C ALA A 26 18.33 9.54 11.32
N VAL A 27 18.94 9.62 10.14
CA VAL A 27 19.71 10.78 9.68
C VAL A 27 18.88 11.53 8.65
N LEU A 28 18.46 12.77 8.97
CA LEU A 28 17.65 13.59 8.08
C LEU A 28 18.44 13.95 6.82
N LEU A 29 17.85 13.73 5.65
CA LEU A 29 18.47 14.06 4.37
C LEU A 29 18.39 15.55 4.07
N ALA A 30 19.41 16.08 3.39
CA ALA A 30 19.31 17.41 2.80
C ALA A 30 18.30 17.40 1.64
N GLN A 31 17.65 18.54 1.38
CA GLN A 31 16.62 18.64 0.33
C GLN A 31 17.11 18.21 -1.06
N ALA A 32 18.41 18.38 -1.36
CA ALA A 32 19.01 17.98 -2.63
C ALA A 32 19.18 16.47 -2.79
N GLU A 33 19.11 15.71 -1.69
CA GLU A 33 19.28 14.26 -1.65
C GLU A 33 17.94 13.51 -1.66
N VAL A 34 16.85 14.21 -1.32
CA VAL A 34 15.48 13.68 -1.32
C VAL A 34 15.11 13.16 -2.72
N GLY A 35 14.64 11.91 -2.77
CA GLY A 35 14.34 11.19 -4.02
C GLY A 35 15.48 10.29 -4.52
N ALA A 36 16.67 10.36 -3.91
CA ALA A 36 17.74 9.42 -4.17
C ALA A 36 17.85 8.38 -3.05
N PHE A 37 17.62 7.11 -3.40
CA PHE A 37 17.62 6.01 -2.46
C PHE A 37 18.72 5.02 -2.80
N PHE A 38 19.56 4.68 -1.83
CA PHE A 38 20.57 3.64 -1.99
C PHE A 38 19.93 2.26 -1.77
N ASN A 39 20.15 1.33 -2.70
CA ASN A 39 19.54 -0.01 -2.66
C ASN A 39 20.05 -0.90 -1.51
N GLY A 40 21.18 -0.53 -0.90
CA GLY A 40 21.73 -1.18 0.28
C GLY A 40 21.18 -0.67 1.60
N ASP A 41 20.27 0.32 1.62
CA ASP A 41 19.81 0.94 2.86
C ASP A 41 18.30 0.89 3.05
N SER A 42 17.84 1.34 4.22
CA SER A 42 16.44 1.61 4.51
C SER A 42 16.21 3.08 4.87
N TYR A 43 15.01 3.59 4.61
CA TYR A 43 14.65 4.99 4.80
C TYR A 43 13.27 5.13 5.44
N LEU A 44 13.11 6.20 6.21
CA LEU A 44 11.80 6.69 6.64
C LEU A 44 11.42 7.90 5.78
N VAL A 45 10.22 7.89 5.27
CA VAL A 45 9.65 9.01 4.50
C VAL A 45 8.33 9.39 5.15
N LEU A 46 8.27 10.59 5.73
CA LEU A 46 7.07 11.14 6.36
C LEU A 46 6.50 12.23 5.45
N GLU A 47 5.25 12.07 5.04
CA GLU A 47 4.45 13.16 4.49
C GLU A 47 3.45 13.61 5.55
N HIS A 48 3.64 14.81 6.12
CA HIS A 48 2.68 15.40 7.05
C HIS A 48 1.79 16.40 6.31
N ARG A 49 0.48 16.21 6.31
CA ARG A 49 -0.48 17.05 5.57
C ARG A 49 -1.30 17.96 6.50
N GLY A 50 -0.67 18.49 7.54
CA GLY A 50 -1.32 19.23 8.63
C GLY A 50 -2.50 18.47 9.22
N ASP A 51 -3.67 19.11 9.30
CA ASP A 51 -4.91 18.54 9.86
C ASP A 51 -5.46 17.35 9.07
N GLN A 52 -4.97 17.11 7.84
CA GLN A 52 -5.34 15.94 7.05
C GLN A 52 -4.59 14.67 7.49
N GLY A 53 -3.74 14.77 8.52
CA GLY A 53 -2.91 13.73 9.13
C GLY A 53 -1.65 13.40 8.33
N ALA A 54 -1.02 12.26 8.63
CA ALA A 54 0.28 11.90 8.06
C ALA A 54 0.35 10.49 7.45
N ASP A 55 1.28 10.30 6.52
CA ASP A 55 1.70 8.99 6.02
C ASP A 55 3.19 8.79 6.30
N LEU A 56 3.51 7.61 6.85
CA LEU A 56 4.87 7.19 7.19
C LEU A 56 5.25 5.97 6.37
N HIS A 57 6.13 6.15 5.41
CA HIS A 57 6.63 5.08 4.56
C HIS A 57 8.00 4.60 5.03
N MET A 58 8.12 3.29 5.25
CA MET A 58 9.38 2.60 5.42
C MET A 58 9.81 2.07 4.07
N TRP A 59 10.79 2.73 3.45
CA TRP A 59 11.38 2.26 2.20
C TRP A 59 12.53 1.29 2.50
N ILE A 60 12.51 0.14 1.83
CA ILE A 60 13.46 -0.95 2.03
C ILE A 60 14.15 -1.22 0.70
N GLY A 61 15.45 -0.96 0.67
CA GLY A 61 16.30 -1.27 -0.48
C GLY A 61 16.39 -2.77 -0.69
N GLU A 62 16.47 -3.18 -1.95
CA GLU A 62 16.53 -4.59 -2.36
C GLU A 62 17.68 -5.35 -1.68
N LYS A 63 18.78 -4.66 -1.37
CA LYS A 63 19.99 -5.20 -0.75
C LYS A 63 20.20 -4.75 0.69
N SER A 64 19.22 -4.06 1.26
CA SER A 64 19.32 -3.62 2.65
C SER A 64 19.48 -4.80 3.59
N SER A 65 20.36 -4.63 4.58
CA SER A 65 20.64 -5.68 5.55
C SER A 65 19.44 -5.89 6.49
N ARG A 66 19.38 -7.06 7.14
CA ARG A 66 18.29 -7.37 8.06
C ARG A 66 18.28 -6.44 9.27
N ASP A 67 19.45 -6.07 9.78
CA ASP A 67 19.59 -5.13 10.89
C ASP A 67 19.12 -3.73 10.50
N GLU A 68 19.41 -3.25 9.30
CA GLU A 68 18.86 -1.98 8.80
C GLU A 68 17.35 -2.00 8.63
N GLN A 69 16.79 -3.10 8.11
CA GLN A 69 15.33 -3.26 8.01
C GLN A 69 14.67 -3.22 9.40
N VAL A 70 15.25 -3.93 10.37
CA VAL A 70 14.76 -3.95 11.77
C VAL A 70 14.90 -2.56 12.41
N ALA A 71 16.00 -1.87 12.16
CA ALA A 71 16.23 -0.51 12.62
C ALA A 71 15.20 0.47 12.04
N CYS A 72 14.92 0.35 10.73
CA CYS A 72 13.91 1.15 10.05
C CYS A 72 12.53 0.96 10.69
N ALA A 73 12.10 -0.29 10.89
CA ALA A 73 10.84 -0.60 11.56
C ALA A 73 10.79 -0.03 12.99
N MET A 74 11.86 -0.21 13.77
CA MET A 74 11.97 0.34 15.13
C MET A 74 11.83 1.87 15.14
N LEU A 75 12.55 2.56 14.25
CA LEU A 75 12.51 4.02 14.13
C LEU A 75 11.13 4.50 13.65
N ALA A 76 10.48 3.77 12.74
CA ALA A 76 9.11 4.06 12.32
C ALA A 76 8.13 3.98 13.50
N THR A 77 8.24 2.97 14.35
CA THR A 77 7.40 2.84 15.55
C THR A 77 7.63 3.95 16.56
N GLN A 78 8.88 4.41 16.72
CA GLN A 78 9.20 5.57 17.56
C GLN A 78 8.59 6.85 17.00
N LEU A 79 8.66 7.05 15.68
CA LEU A 79 8.06 8.20 15.00
C LEU A 79 6.52 8.19 15.06
N ASP A 80 5.89 7.03 14.84
CA ASP A 80 4.44 6.84 15.02
C ASP A 80 4.01 7.21 16.44
N SER A 81 4.74 6.71 17.45
CA SER A 81 4.47 7.03 18.85
C SER A 81 4.64 8.52 19.16
N PHE A 82 5.68 9.15 18.59
CA PHE A 82 5.92 10.59 18.73
C PHE A 82 4.79 11.43 18.12
N LEU A 83 4.21 10.97 17.01
CA LEU A 83 3.07 11.58 16.33
C LEU A 83 1.71 11.11 16.88
N GLY A 84 1.68 10.47 18.05
CA GLY A 84 0.45 10.05 18.72
C GLY A 84 -0.28 8.88 18.07
N GLY A 85 0.37 8.15 17.17
CA GLY A 85 -0.20 7.01 16.44
C GLY A 85 -1.13 7.40 15.28
N ASP A 86 -1.13 8.68 14.88
CA ASP A 86 -1.90 9.20 13.74
C ASP A 86 -1.45 8.67 12.37
N PRO A 87 -0.13 8.48 12.08
CA PRO A 87 0.30 8.15 10.73
C PRO A 87 -0.23 6.80 10.23
N ILE A 88 -0.67 6.79 8.97
CA ILE A 88 -0.82 5.53 8.22
C ILE A 88 0.58 5.07 7.84
N GLN A 89 0.93 3.82 8.15
CA GLN A 89 2.28 3.31 7.87
C GLN A 89 2.28 2.39 6.65
N HIS A 90 3.30 2.55 5.80
CA HIS A 90 3.43 1.78 4.56
C HIS A 90 4.79 1.12 4.49
N ARG A 91 4.81 -0.16 4.14
CA ARG A 91 6.05 -0.85 3.79
C ARG A 91 6.27 -0.74 2.28
N GLN A 92 7.29 0.00 1.88
CA GLN A 92 7.68 0.19 0.48
C GLN A 92 8.95 -0.62 0.20
N VAL A 93 8.87 -1.54 -0.76
CA VAL A 93 10.04 -2.32 -1.18
C VAL A 93 10.52 -1.76 -2.52
N GLN A 94 11.83 -1.61 -2.68
CA GLN A 94 12.41 -1.15 -3.94
C GLN A 94 11.88 -1.94 -5.14
N GLY A 95 11.42 -1.23 -6.17
CA GLY A 95 10.83 -1.79 -7.39
C GLY A 95 9.35 -2.20 -7.26
N TYR A 96 8.78 -2.09 -6.05
CA TYR A 96 7.39 -2.42 -5.73
C TYR A 96 6.73 -1.31 -4.88
N GLU A 97 7.30 -0.11 -4.89
CA GLU A 97 6.78 1.02 -4.14
C GLU A 97 5.38 1.40 -4.59
N SER A 98 4.57 1.78 -3.63
CA SER A 98 3.23 2.24 -3.92
C SER A 98 3.28 3.57 -4.68
N PRO A 99 2.35 3.79 -5.61
CA PRO A 99 2.30 5.03 -6.36
C PRO A 99 2.03 6.27 -5.48
N GLU A 100 1.38 6.15 -4.31
CA GLU A 100 1.32 7.21 -3.29
C GLU A 100 2.74 7.68 -2.94
N PHE A 101 3.62 6.74 -2.62
CA PHE A 101 5.00 7.04 -2.28
C PHE A 101 5.75 7.68 -3.45
N MET A 102 5.55 7.17 -4.67
CA MET A 102 6.22 7.72 -5.85
C MET A 102 5.80 9.15 -6.17
N LYS A 103 4.55 9.54 -5.87
CA LYS A 103 4.06 10.93 -6.03
C LYS A 103 4.77 11.93 -5.12
N LEU A 104 5.33 11.48 -3.99
CA LEU A 104 6.14 12.32 -3.09
C LEU A 104 7.41 12.83 -3.79
N PHE A 105 7.84 12.17 -4.87
CA PHE A 105 9.04 12.49 -5.65
C PHE A 105 8.66 12.83 -7.09
N PRO A 106 8.18 14.06 -7.39
CA PRO A 106 7.67 14.43 -8.71
C PRO A 106 8.73 14.39 -9.84
N ARG A 107 10.02 14.37 -9.47
CA ARG A 107 11.14 14.17 -10.41
C ARG A 107 11.52 12.70 -10.59
N GLY A 108 10.73 11.79 -10.02
CA GLY A 108 11.03 10.37 -9.93
C GLY A 108 11.97 10.04 -8.76
N VAL A 109 12.11 8.73 -8.53
CA VAL A 109 13.07 8.18 -7.58
C VAL A 109 14.29 7.68 -8.33
N SER A 110 15.50 8.02 -7.87
CA SER A 110 16.73 7.44 -8.40
C SER A 110 17.26 6.37 -7.45
N TYR A 111 17.43 5.15 -7.94
CA TYR A 111 18.12 4.10 -7.18
C TYR A 111 19.63 4.22 -7.37
N LYS A 112 20.34 4.35 -6.26
CA LYS A 112 21.79 4.41 -6.21
C LYS A 112 22.34 3.09 -5.71
N GLU A 113 23.48 2.70 -6.26
CA GLU A 113 24.21 1.54 -5.78
C GLU A 113 24.97 1.82 -4.50
N GLY A 114 25.00 0.81 -3.64
CA GLY A 114 25.72 0.87 -2.37
C GLY A 114 24.78 1.30 -1.26
N GLY A 115 25.35 1.94 -0.24
CA GLY A 115 24.64 2.23 1.00
C GLY A 115 25.64 2.59 2.10
N VAL A 116 25.15 2.78 3.32
CA VAL A 116 26.00 2.75 4.50
C VAL A 116 26.59 1.35 4.56
N GLU A 117 27.90 1.27 4.77
CA GLU A 117 28.64 0.03 4.54
C GLU A 117 28.17 -1.09 5.48
N SER A 118 27.45 -2.06 4.91
CA SER A 118 27.38 -3.44 5.35
C SER A 118 27.88 -4.36 4.22
N GLY A 119 28.58 -5.44 4.58
CA GLY A 119 29.76 -5.95 3.87
C GLY A 119 29.68 -6.60 2.48
N PHE A 120 28.60 -6.57 1.67
CA PHE A 120 28.60 -7.28 0.37
C PHE A 120 27.73 -6.64 -0.76
N ARG A 121 28.25 -6.65 -2.02
CA ARG A 121 27.68 -6.06 -3.28
C ARG A 121 27.01 -7.14 -4.17
N ARG A 122 26.13 -6.94 -5.19
CA ARG A 122 26.10 -6.16 -6.48
C ARG A 122 24.69 -6.24 -7.18
N PRO A 123 24.37 -5.47 -8.26
CA PRO A 123 23.00 -5.03 -8.68
C PRO A 123 22.44 -5.34 -10.09
N GLN A 124 21.13 -5.02 -10.31
CA GLN A 124 20.52 -4.40 -11.53
C GLN A 124 19.22 -3.59 -11.19
N GLY A 125 18.77 -2.58 -11.97
CA GLY A 125 17.64 -1.68 -11.61
C GLY A 125 16.85 -0.99 -12.75
N GLY A 126 15.95 -0.05 -12.39
CA GLY A 126 15.25 0.97 -13.25
C GLY A 126 14.01 1.65 -12.58
N SER A 127 13.75 2.97 -12.78
CA SER A 127 12.58 3.75 -12.23
C SER A 127 12.18 4.99 -13.07
N GLY A 128 10.88 5.36 -13.05
CA GLY A 128 10.20 6.52 -13.68
C GLY A 128 8.88 6.93 -12.95
N PRO A 129 8.13 7.97 -13.37
CA PRO A 129 6.93 8.46 -12.67
C PRO A 129 5.75 7.47 -12.73
N VAL A 130 5.08 7.23 -11.59
CA VAL A 130 4.16 6.08 -11.43
C VAL A 130 2.70 6.49 -11.50
N HIS A 131 2.03 5.89 -12.48
CA HIS A 131 0.60 5.89 -12.72
C HIS A 131 0.03 4.58 -12.14
N ARG A 132 -1.24 4.56 -11.71
CA ARG A 132 -1.85 3.35 -11.12
C ARG A 132 -2.72 2.62 -12.12
N LEU A 133 -2.66 1.30 -12.13
CA LEU A 133 -3.61 0.47 -12.87
C LEU A 133 -4.25 -0.53 -11.90
N TYR A 134 -5.57 -0.48 -11.78
CA TYR A 134 -6.34 -1.47 -11.04
C TYR A 134 -7.13 -2.33 -12.01
N GLN A 135 -6.98 -3.65 -11.92
CA GLN A 135 -7.87 -4.61 -12.56
C GLN A 135 -9.07 -4.88 -11.67
N ILE A 136 -10.26 -4.78 -12.22
CA ILE A 136 -11.53 -5.07 -11.55
C ILE A 136 -12.07 -6.35 -12.16
N LYS A 137 -12.03 -7.40 -11.35
CA LYS A 137 -12.38 -8.73 -11.81
C LYS A 137 -13.21 -9.49 -10.78
N GLY A 138 -14.18 -10.25 -11.26
CA GLY A 138 -14.93 -11.22 -10.48
C GLY A 138 -16.34 -11.42 -11.00
N LYS A 139 -16.94 -12.55 -10.63
CA LYS A 139 -18.29 -12.91 -11.05
C LYS A 139 -19.33 -12.52 -9.99
N ARG A 140 -19.06 -12.88 -8.74
CA ARG A 140 -19.87 -12.54 -7.57
C ARG A 140 -19.07 -11.71 -6.55
N ASN A 141 -17.79 -12.01 -6.41
CA ASN A 141 -16.88 -11.37 -5.45
C ASN A 141 -15.91 -10.44 -6.17
N ILE A 142 -16.42 -9.31 -6.65
CA ILE A 142 -15.63 -8.38 -7.46
C ILE A 142 -14.68 -7.58 -6.59
N ARG A 143 -13.41 -7.56 -6.98
CA ARG A 143 -12.34 -6.82 -6.29
C ARG A 143 -11.53 -6.01 -7.28
N ALA A 144 -11.03 -4.86 -6.81
CA ALA A 144 -9.98 -4.12 -7.48
C ALA A 144 -8.63 -4.64 -6.98
N LYS A 145 -7.79 -5.10 -7.91
CA LYS A 145 -6.41 -5.52 -7.66
C LYS A 145 -5.47 -4.58 -8.39
N GLU A 146 -4.48 -4.04 -7.69
CA GLU A 146 -3.43 -3.25 -8.33
C GLU A 146 -2.52 -4.17 -9.16
N VAL A 147 -2.24 -3.75 -10.39
CA VAL A 147 -1.43 -4.48 -11.37
C VAL A 147 -0.41 -3.53 -12.00
N GLU A 148 0.63 -4.09 -12.61
CA GLU A 148 1.63 -3.29 -13.30
C GLU A 148 1.01 -2.46 -14.44
N LEU A 149 1.48 -1.23 -14.59
CA LEU A 149 0.99 -0.29 -15.61
C LEU A 149 1.45 -0.69 -17.02
N SER A 150 0.77 -1.68 -17.59
CA SER A 150 1.12 -2.23 -18.89
C SER A 150 -0.12 -2.76 -19.59
N TRP A 151 -0.16 -2.60 -20.92
CA TRP A 151 -1.16 -3.25 -21.78
C TRP A 151 -1.19 -4.78 -21.62
N GLU A 152 -0.13 -5.39 -21.09
CA GLU A 152 -0.06 -6.84 -20.84
C GLU A 152 -1.01 -7.30 -19.71
N ASN A 153 -1.41 -6.40 -18.81
CA ASN A 153 -2.40 -6.71 -17.77
C ASN A 153 -3.85 -6.48 -18.24
N PHE A 154 -4.06 -5.78 -19.36
CA PHE A 154 -5.39 -5.55 -19.90
C PHE A 154 -5.93 -6.79 -20.60
N ASN A 155 -7.22 -7.00 -20.49
CA ASN A 155 -7.96 -7.99 -21.25
C ASN A 155 -9.37 -7.47 -21.57
N LYS A 156 -10.04 -8.13 -22.52
CA LYS A 156 -11.35 -7.68 -22.99
C LYS A 156 -12.49 -7.93 -22.00
N GLY A 157 -12.33 -8.85 -21.06
CA GLY A 157 -13.41 -9.31 -20.19
C GLY A 157 -13.48 -8.63 -18.83
N ASP A 158 -12.60 -7.68 -18.54
CA ASP A 158 -12.53 -7.03 -17.22
C ASP A 158 -12.64 -5.50 -17.35
N CYS A 159 -12.90 -4.83 -16.23
CA CYS A 159 -12.78 -3.37 -16.14
C CYS A 159 -11.44 -2.99 -15.52
N PHE A 160 -10.91 -1.82 -15.88
CA PHE A 160 -9.65 -1.31 -15.37
C PHE A 160 -9.79 0.15 -14.94
N ILE A 161 -9.17 0.53 -13.82
CA ILE A 161 -9.04 1.92 -13.42
C ILE A 161 -7.59 2.34 -13.61
N LEU A 162 -7.35 3.22 -14.58
CA LEU A 162 -6.08 3.89 -14.77
C LEU A 162 -6.14 5.25 -14.07
N ASP A 163 -5.45 5.37 -12.95
CA ASP A 163 -5.42 6.60 -12.17
C ASP A 163 -4.11 7.36 -12.40
N LEU A 164 -4.23 8.57 -12.97
CA LEU A 164 -3.12 9.45 -13.31
C LEU A 164 -2.99 10.68 -12.40
N GLY A 165 -3.65 10.69 -11.22
CA GLY A 165 -3.62 11.89 -10.36
C GLY A 165 -4.87 12.73 -10.54
N GLU A 166 -4.82 13.65 -11.51
CA GLU A 166 -5.88 14.61 -11.83
C GLU A 166 -6.99 13.99 -12.69
N THR A 167 -6.65 13.00 -13.52
CA THR A 167 -7.60 12.23 -14.32
C THR A 167 -7.60 10.77 -13.87
N ILE A 168 -8.80 10.22 -13.69
CA ILE A 168 -9.04 8.79 -13.45
C ILE A 168 -9.79 8.25 -14.67
N PHE A 169 -9.17 7.32 -15.40
CA PHE A 169 -9.80 6.61 -16.50
C PHE A 169 -10.43 5.32 -15.99
N SER A 170 -11.72 5.14 -16.23
CA SER A 170 -12.46 3.90 -15.99
C SER A 170 -12.62 3.21 -17.34
N TRP A 171 -11.67 2.34 -17.67
CA TRP A 171 -11.62 1.61 -18.92
C TRP A 171 -12.45 0.33 -18.84
N ILE A 172 -13.31 0.09 -19.82
CA ILE A 172 -14.28 -1.02 -19.85
C ILE A 172 -13.96 -1.91 -21.04
N GLY A 173 -13.55 -3.15 -20.77
CA GLY A 173 -13.36 -4.16 -21.80
C GLY A 173 -14.66 -4.50 -22.52
N SER A 174 -14.57 -4.82 -23.81
CA SER A 174 -15.74 -5.09 -24.66
C SER A 174 -16.61 -6.25 -24.15
N GLN A 175 -16.05 -7.14 -23.34
CA GLN A 175 -16.70 -8.33 -22.77
C GLN A 175 -16.90 -8.26 -21.25
N ALA A 176 -16.56 -7.12 -20.63
CA ALA A 176 -16.68 -6.96 -19.18
C ALA A 176 -18.12 -7.12 -18.69
N ASN A 177 -18.28 -7.76 -17.53
CA ASN A 177 -19.59 -8.07 -16.99
C ASN A 177 -20.23 -6.85 -16.29
N MET A 178 -21.56 -6.84 -16.14
CA MET A 178 -22.29 -5.68 -15.61
C MET A 178 -21.92 -5.32 -14.17
N PHE A 179 -21.57 -6.32 -13.35
CA PHE A 179 -21.19 -6.11 -11.97
C PHE A 179 -19.79 -5.49 -11.87
N GLU A 180 -18.86 -5.86 -12.74
CA GLU A 180 -17.53 -5.24 -12.83
C GLU A 180 -17.64 -3.77 -13.23
N LYS A 181 -18.49 -3.46 -14.21
CA LYS A 181 -18.78 -2.08 -14.62
C LYS A 181 -19.31 -1.24 -13.48
N GLN A 182 -20.24 -1.80 -12.68
CA GLN A 182 -20.77 -1.12 -11.51
C GLN A 182 -19.67 -0.90 -10.45
N LYS A 183 -18.85 -1.93 -10.19
CA LYS A 183 -17.76 -1.83 -9.21
C LYS A 183 -16.68 -0.84 -9.66
N SER A 184 -16.40 -0.74 -10.95
CA SER A 184 -15.49 0.27 -11.52
C SER A 184 -15.96 1.68 -11.22
N ARG A 185 -17.23 1.99 -11.47
CA ARG A 185 -17.78 3.32 -11.16
C ARG A 185 -17.74 3.64 -9.67
N GLU A 186 -18.04 2.65 -8.82
CA GLU A 186 -17.97 2.77 -7.37
C GLU A 186 -16.55 3.10 -6.91
N ILE A 187 -15.56 2.29 -7.32
CA ILE A 187 -14.15 2.47 -6.91
C ILE A 187 -13.58 3.77 -7.49
N ALA A 188 -13.85 4.11 -8.75
CA ALA A 188 -13.38 5.36 -9.35
C ALA A 188 -13.94 6.60 -8.63
N SER A 189 -15.24 6.58 -8.29
CA SER A 189 -15.88 7.66 -7.52
C SER A 189 -15.29 7.76 -6.12
N LEU A 190 -15.04 6.63 -5.48
CA LEU A 190 -14.50 6.56 -4.14
C LEU A 190 -13.05 7.09 -4.10
N ILE A 191 -12.20 6.70 -5.06
CA ILE A 191 -10.84 7.27 -5.22
C ILE A 191 -10.91 8.79 -5.42
N ARG A 192 -11.79 9.28 -6.29
CA ARG A 192 -11.97 10.72 -6.51
C ARG A 192 -12.34 11.44 -5.21
N ASP A 193 -13.37 10.96 -4.52
CA ASP A 193 -13.97 11.68 -3.40
C ASP A 193 -13.07 11.66 -2.17
N THR A 194 -12.41 10.53 -1.88
CA THR A 194 -11.61 10.40 -0.66
C THR A 194 -10.13 10.67 -0.88
N GLU A 195 -9.51 10.09 -1.90
CA GLU A 195 -8.06 10.22 -2.12
C GLU A 195 -7.70 11.46 -2.95
N ARG A 196 -8.65 12.01 -3.70
CA ARG A 196 -8.47 13.23 -4.50
C ARG A 196 -9.31 14.40 -4.02
N HIS A 197 -9.94 14.26 -2.85
CA HIS A 197 -10.75 15.31 -2.22
C HIS A 197 -11.81 15.89 -3.17
N GLY A 198 -12.40 15.04 -4.02
CA GLY A 198 -13.42 15.41 -5.01
C GLY A 198 -12.88 16.15 -6.25
N LYS A 199 -11.56 16.36 -6.38
CA LYS A 199 -10.98 17.24 -7.42
C LYS A 199 -10.61 16.52 -8.72
N ALA A 200 -10.48 15.20 -8.71
CA ALA A 200 -10.10 14.44 -9.91
C ALA A 200 -11.28 14.30 -10.89
N ARG A 201 -10.98 14.31 -12.19
CA ARG A 201 -11.95 14.06 -13.26
C ARG A 201 -12.00 12.58 -13.57
N ILE A 202 -13.19 11.98 -13.53
CA ILE A 202 -13.40 10.59 -13.98
C ILE A 202 -13.79 10.60 -15.45
N THR A 203 -13.15 9.76 -16.25
CA THR A 203 -13.45 9.55 -17.68
C THR A 203 -13.72 8.07 -17.92
N ASP A 204 -14.95 7.71 -18.26
CA ASP A 204 -15.28 6.36 -18.70
C ASP A 204 -14.84 6.18 -20.16
N ILE A 205 -14.14 5.08 -20.46
CA ILE A 205 -13.58 4.75 -21.78
C ILE A 205 -13.95 3.31 -22.10
N ASN A 206 -14.52 3.05 -23.28
CA ASN A 206 -14.70 1.68 -23.75
C ASN A 206 -13.49 1.22 -24.56
N GLU A 207 -13.28 -0.10 -24.64
CA GLU A 207 -12.31 -0.71 -25.57
C GLU A 207 -12.48 -0.14 -26.99
N GLY A 208 -11.42 0.43 -27.54
CA GLY A 208 -11.41 1.09 -28.85
C GLY A 208 -11.62 2.61 -28.82
N GLU A 209 -11.89 3.20 -27.65
CA GLU A 209 -12.07 4.65 -27.44
C GLU A 209 -10.92 5.28 -26.63
N GLU A 210 -9.75 4.63 -26.60
CA GLU A 210 -8.60 5.06 -25.79
C GLU A 210 -8.12 6.46 -26.17
N THR A 211 -8.00 7.33 -25.16
CA THR A 211 -7.58 8.71 -25.38
C THR A 211 -6.07 8.83 -25.64
N PRO A 212 -5.61 9.90 -26.31
CA PRO A 212 -4.18 10.17 -26.46
C PRO A 212 -3.43 10.29 -25.12
N GLU A 213 -4.10 10.77 -24.06
CA GLU A 213 -3.52 10.86 -22.71
C GLU A 213 -3.23 9.47 -22.12
N MET A 214 -4.17 8.54 -22.29
CA MET A 214 -4.01 7.14 -21.89
C MET A 214 -2.89 6.44 -22.68
N LEU A 215 -2.88 6.61 -24.01
CA LEU A 215 -1.87 6.02 -24.90
C LEU A 215 -0.47 6.60 -24.67
N LYS A 216 -0.37 7.86 -24.26
CA LYS A 216 0.92 8.48 -23.89
C LYS A 216 1.56 7.80 -22.69
N VAL A 217 0.73 7.33 -21.75
CA VAL A 217 1.17 6.70 -20.50
C VAL A 217 1.42 5.20 -20.67
N LEU A 218 0.48 4.48 -21.29
CA LEU A 218 0.57 3.03 -21.49
C LEU A 218 1.39 2.61 -22.73
N GLY A 219 1.71 3.57 -23.61
CA GLY A 219 2.27 3.30 -24.92
C GLY A 219 1.19 2.85 -25.93
N PRO A 220 1.61 2.47 -27.16
CA PRO A 220 0.68 2.04 -28.20
C PRO A 220 -0.05 0.76 -27.78
N MET A 221 -1.35 0.73 -28.05
CA MET A 221 -2.21 -0.39 -27.71
C MET A 221 -1.75 -1.67 -28.42
N ARG A 222 -1.78 -2.80 -27.70
CA ARG A 222 -1.51 -4.13 -28.22
C ARG A 222 -2.80 -4.93 -28.33
N LYS A 223 -2.76 -6.05 -29.05
CA LYS A 223 -3.88 -6.99 -29.09
C LYS A 223 -4.15 -7.52 -27.68
N LEU A 224 -5.32 -7.21 -27.14
CA LEU A 224 -5.73 -7.64 -25.80
C LEU A 224 -6.09 -9.12 -25.79
N ALA A 225 -5.81 -9.77 -24.65
CA ALA A 225 -6.23 -11.14 -24.41
C ALA A 225 -7.76 -11.21 -24.22
N GLU A 226 -8.33 -12.36 -24.58
CA GLU A 226 -9.69 -12.72 -24.19
C GLU A 226 -9.70 -13.08 -22.69
N SER A 227 -10.85 -12.91 -22.03
CA SER A 227 -11.05 -13.30 -20.63
C SER A 227 -12.39 -14.02 -20.55
N THR A 228 -12.41 -15.16 -19.84
CA THR A 228 -13.54 -16.09 -19.81
C THR A 228 -14.31 -15.98 -18.48
N PRO A 229 -15.61 -16.35 -18.45
CA PRO A 229 -16.36 -16.43 -17.19
C PRO A 229 -15.73 -17.39 -16.16
N GLU A 230 -14.96 -18.38 -16.60
CA GLU A 230 -14.16 -19.26 -15.75
C GLU A 230 -13.02 -18.48 -15.07
N ASP A 231 -12.39 -17.53 -15.77
CA ASP A 231 -11.37 -16.64 -15.19
C ASP A 231 -11.95 -15.78 -14.07
N ASP A 232 -13.17 -15.26 -14.23
CA ASP A 232 -13.89 -14.52 -13.18
C ASP A 232 -14.20 -15.41 -11.98
N SER A 233 -14.57 -16.67 -12.26
CA SER A 233 -14.86 -17.64 -11.21
C SER A 233 -13.59 -18.05 -10.45
N ARG A 234 -12.42 -18.11 -11.10
CA ARG A 234 -11.13 -18.28 -10.43
C ARG A 234 -10.74 -17.06 -9.61
N ALA A 235 -10.98 -15.86 -10.15
CA ALA A 235 -10.75 -14.61 -9.43
C ALA A 235 -11.59 -14.54 -8.14
N ASP A 236 -12.85 -14.97 -8.18
CA ASP A 236 -13.71 -15.05 -6.99
C ASP A 236 -13.11 -15.92 -5.87
N VAL A 237 -12.36 -16.97 -6.22
CA VAL A 237 -11.66 -17.83 -5.25
C VAL A 237 -10.48 -17.09 -4.62
N SER A 238 -9.66 -16.39 -5.41
CA SER A 238 -8.51 -15.59 -4.92
C SER A 238 -8.91 -14.27 -4.26
N ASN A 239 -10.14 -13.78 -4.51
CA ASN A 239 -10.70 -12.56 -3.93
C ASN A 239 -11.23 -12.76 -2.50
N SER A 240 -11.09 -13.98 -1.97
CA SER A 240 -11.45 -14.32 -0.60
C SER A 240 -10.36 -13.85 0.38
N ALA A 241 -10.58 -12.72 1.02
CA ALA A 241 -9.77 -12.29 2.16
C ALA A 241 -10.24 -12.95 3.47
N SER A 242 -9.31 -13.13 4.41
CA SER A 242 -9.57 -13.55 5.79
C SER A 242 -9.25 -12.43 6.77
N LEU A 243 -9.91 -12.43 7.93
CA LEU A 243 -9.67 -11.47 9.01
C LEU A 243 -9.20 -12.21 10.26
N TYR A 244 -8.09 -11.76 10.82
CA TYR A 244 -7.49 -12.33 12.02
C TYR A 244 -7.46 -11.27 13.12
N LYS A 245 -7.88 -11.63 14.32
CA LYS A 245 -7.66 -10.86 15.54
C LYS A 245 -6.27 -11.18 16.07
N VAL A 246 -5.55 -10.13 16.46
CA VAL A 246 -4.31 -10.25 17.23
C VAL A 246 -4.59 -9.76 18.64
N SER A 247 -4.28 -10.59 19.62
CA SER A 247 -4.49 -10.26 21.03
C SER A 247 -3.42 -10.88 21.90
N ASP A 248 -2.97 -10.12 22.89
CA ASP A 248 -2.03 -10.58 23.93
C ASP A 248 -2.71 -10.93 25.26
N ALA A 249 -4.05 -10.91 25.32
CA ALA A 249 -4.83 -11.09 26.55
C ALA A 249 -4.53 -12.40 27.32
N THR A 250 -3.92 -13.38 26.66
CA THR A 250 -3.46 -14.64 27.27
C THR A 250 -2.03 -14.60 27.83
N GLY A 251 -1.38 -13.43 27.84
CA GLY A 251 0.03 -13.25 28.21
C GLY A 251 1.03 -13.60 27.11
N GLN A 252 0.54 -13.99 25.93
CA GLN A 252 1.32 -14.21 24.71
C GLN A 252 0.49 -13.76 23.51
N MET A 253 1.15 -13.16 22.52
CA MET A 253 0.53 -12.73 21.28
C MET A 253 -0.05 -13.92 20.49
N LYS A 254 -1.36 -13.91 20.26
CA LYS A 254 -2.08 -14.95 19.55
C LYS A 254 -2.84 -14.39 18.35
N LEU A 255 -2.67 -15.05 17.20
CA LEU A 255 -3.48 -14.86 15.99
C LEU A 255 -4.69 -15.79 16.04
N THR A 256 -5.90 -15.22 15.99
CA THR A 256 -7.15 -15.99 15.93
C THR A 256 -7.92 -15.60 14.67
N ASN A 257 -8.26 -16.56 13.82
CA ASN A 257 -9.12 -16.30 12.67
C ASN A 257 -10.53 -15.95 13.17
N VAL A 258 -11.00 -14.74 12.89
CA VAL A 258 -12.33 -14.25 13.27
C VAL A 258 -13.32 -14.28 12.10
N SER A 259 -12.82 -14.36 10.87
CA SER A 259 -13.63 -14.56 9.68
C SER A 259 -12.80 -15.11 8.53
N GLU A 260 -13.18 -16.29 8.03
CA GLU A 260 -12.46 -16.94 6.93
C GLU A 260 -12.69 -16.27 5.56
N LYS A 261 -13.80 -15.53 5.41
CA LYS A 261 -14.23 -15.00 4.10
C LYS A 261 -14.88 -13.63 4.18
N SER A 262 -14.37 -12.70 3.38
CA SER A 262 -15.01 -11.41 3.09
C SER A 262 -16.35 -11.57 2.32
N PRO A 263 -17.29 -10.60 2.38
CA PRO A 263 -17.18 -9.32 3.08
C PRO A 263 -17.44 -9.43 4.59
N PHE A 264 -16.63 -8.74 5.38
CA PHE A 264 -16.65 -8.75 6.84
C PHE A 264 -17.70 -7.78 7.42
N ALA A 265 -18.15 -8.02 8.65
CA ALA A 265 -18.90 -7.00 9.40
C ALA A 265 -17.93 -5.99 10.03
N LYS A 266 -18.24 -4.69 9.99
CA LYS A 266 -17.42 -3.62 10.59
C LYS A 266 -17.19 -3.85 12.09
N ASP A 267 -18.21 -4.36 12.79
CA ASP A 267 -18.17 -4.64 14.23
C ASP A 267 -17.19 -5.75 14.63
N LEU A 268 -16.62 -6.50 13.67
CA LEU A 268 -15.51 -7.41 13.95
C LEU A 268 -14.24 -6.67 14.35
N LEU A 269 -14.07 -5.42 13.92
CA LEU A 269 -12.95 -4.55 14.31
C LEU A 269 -13.23 -3.93 15.68
N VAL A 270 -12.87 -4.67 16.73
CA VAL A 270 -13.04 -4.23 18.12
C VAL A 270 -11.97 -3.19 18.44
N ARG A 271 -12.39 -2.07 19.05
CA ARG A 271 -11.54 -0.92 19.40
C ARG A 271 -10.30 -1.28 20.21
N ASP A 272 -10.38 -2.31 21.04
CA ASP A 272 -9.35 -2.65 22.03
C ASP A 272 -8.32 -3.67 21.51
N ASP A 273 -8.38 -4.04 20.23
CA ASP A 273 -7.48 -5.04 19.64
C ASP A 273 -6.89 -4.57 18.30
N CYS A 274 -5.86 -5.30 17.84
CA CYS A 274 -5.32 -5.17 16.49
C CYS A 274 -5.83 -6.31 15.60
N PHE A 275 -5.91 -6.07 14.29
CA PHE A 275 -6.39 -7.07 13.32
C PHE A 275 -5.48 -7.15 12.10
N ILE A 276 -5.35 -8.33 11.52
CA ILE A 276 -4.73 -8.54 10.21
C ILE A 276 -5.82 -8.92 9.21
N LEU A 277 -5.96 -8.10 8.17
CA LEU A 277 -6.73 -8.45 6.98
C LEU A 277 -5.78 -9.10 5.97
N ASP A 278 -5.96 -10.41 5.79
CA ASP A 278 -5.19 -11.20 4.85
C ASP A 278 -5.78 -11.12 3.45
N ASN A 279 -5.07 -10.42 2.58
CA ASN A 279 -5.25 -10.45 1.13
C ASN A 279 -3.91 -10.80 0.43
N GLY A 280 -3.05 -11.57 1.13
CA GLY A 280 -1.67 -11.84 0.72
C GLY A 280 -1.56 -12.64 -0.58
N ALA A 281 -2.58 -13.45 -0.92
CA ALA A 281 -2.69 -14.09 -2.24
C ALA A 281 -2.71 -13.07 -3.40
N ASN A 282 -3.16 -11.84 -3.13
CA ASN A 282 -3.13 -10.71 -4.07
C ASN A 282 -1.96 -9.74 -3.79
N GLY A 283 -1.00 -10.13 -2.96
CA GLY A 283 0.23 -9.38 -2.72
C GLY A 283 0.11 -8.24 -1.71
N LYS A 284 -0.98 -8.14 -0.93
CA LYS A 284 -1.14 -7.08 0.07
C LYS A 284 -1.82 -7.57 1.34
N ILE A 285 -1.31 -7.18 2.50
CA ILE A 285 -1.98 -7.38 3.79
C ILE A 285 -2.15 -6.05 4.51
N PHE A 286 -3.14 -5.96 5.38
CA PHE A 286 -3.40 -4.77 6.18
C PHE A 286 -3.34 -5.12 7.67
N VAL A 287 -2.76 -4.24 8.47
CA VAL A 287 -2.83 -4.31 9.93
C VAL A 287 -3.67 -3.14 10.42
N TRP A 288 -4.80 -3.41 11.03
CA TRP A 288 -5.65 -2.38 11.62
C TRP A 288 -5.35 -2.25 13.11
N LYS A 289 -5.04 -1.04 13.58
CA LYS A 289 -4.73 -0.72 14.98
C LYS A 289 -5.94 -0.09 15.65
N GLY A 290 -6.58 -0.81 16.57
CA GLY A 290 -7.66 -0.26 17.39
C GLY A 290 -7.19 0.90 18.26
N MET A 291 -8.03 1.92 18.42
CA MET A 291 -7.68 3.10 19.21
C MET A 291 -7.44 2.74 20.69
N GLY A 292 -8.18 1.76 21.22
CA GLY A 292 -8.04 1.24 22.58
C GLY A 292 -7.00 0.12 22.74
N ALA A 293 -6.46 -0.42 21.64
CA ALA A 293 -5.43 -1.46 21.69
C ALA A 293 -4.20 -1.00 22.49
N ASN A 294 -3.57 -1.93 23.17
CA ASN A 294 -2.52 -1.59 24.12
C ASN A 294 -1.22 -1.19 23.40
N ALA A 295 -0.28 -0.59 24.13
CA ALA A 295 0.96 -0.07 23.54
C ALA A 295 1.85 -1.18 22.95
N GLU A 296 1.84 -2.37 23.54
CA GLU A 296 2.62 -3.52 23.05
C GLU A 296 2.03 -4.06 21.74
N GLU A 297 0.70 -4.20 21.66
CA GLU A 297 0.00 -4.60 20.43
C GLU A 297 0.23 -3.63 19.28
N LYS A 298 0.20 -2.32 19.55
CA LYS A 298 0.46 -1.28 18.54
C LYS A 298 1.92 -1.29 18.09
N ARG A 299 2.87 -1.47 19.03
CA ARG A 299 4.32 -1.49 18.75
C ARG A 299 4.70 -2.70 17.90
N GLU A 300 4.10 -3.86 18.15
CA GLU A 300 4.45 -5.09 17.45
C GLU A 300 3.77 -5.21 16.06
N ALA A 301 2.95 -4.23 15.62
CA ALA A 301 2.18 -4.29 14.37
C ALA A 301 3.00 -4.70 13.13
N LEU A 302 4.18 -4.11 12.94
CA LEU A 302 5.07 -4.44 11.83
C LEU A 302 5.62 -5.86 11.92
N LYS A 303 6.03 -6.28 13.12
CA LYS A 303 6.55 -7.62 13.37
C LYS A 303 5.45 -8.67 13.21
N MET A 304 4.21 -8.35 13.59
CA MET A 304 3.05 -9.19 13.39
C MET A 304 2.77 -9.40 11.90
N ALA A 305 2.85 -8.36 11.08
CA ALA A 305 2.75 -8.48 9.63
C ALA A 305 3.86 -9.37 9.03
N ASP A 306 5.13 -9.17 9.43
CA ASP A 306 6.26 -9.98 8.95
C ASP A 306 6.11 -11.46 9.36
N ASN A 307 5.73 -11.73 10.61
CA ASN A 307 5.47 -13.09 11.10
C ASN A 307 4.30 -13.74 10.35
N PHE A 308 3.24 -12.98 10.08
CA PHE A 308 2.07 -13.46 9.35
C PHE A 308 2.42 -13.83 7.90
N ILE A 309 3.18 -12.97 7.21
CA ILE A 309 3.70 -13.25 5.86
C ILE A 309 4.52 -14.54 5.84
N GLN A 310 5.39 -14.73 6.83
CA GLN A 310 6.20 -15.95 6.94
C GLN A 310 5.33 -17.18 7.21
N GLN A 311 4.37 -17.09 8.14
CA GLN A 311 3.47 -18.19 8.50
C GLN A 311 2.59 -18.62 7.33
N MET A 312 2.11 -17.67 6.53
CA MET A 312 1.29 -17.93 5.34
C MET A 312 2.11 -18.24 4.08
N ASN A 313 3.44 -18.24 4.18
CA ASN A 313 4.37 -18.49 3.07
C ASN A 313 4.17 -17.52 1.88
N TYR A 314 3.84 -16.26 2.16
CA TYR A 314 3.74 -15.23 1.14
C TYR A 314 5.12 -14.68 0.73
N PRO A 315 5.32 -14.22 -0.52
CA PRO A 315 6.60 -13.67 -0.95
C PRO A 315 6.93 -12.34 -0.23
N ARG A 316 7.74 -12.39 0.83
CA ARG A 316 8.06 -11.22 1.69
C ARG A 316 8.51 -9.95 0.95
N MET A 317 9.24 -10.08 -0.15
CA MET A 317 9.72 -8.92 -0.93
C MET A 317 8.70 -8.39 -1.94
N LYS A 318 7.57 -9.08 -2.12
CA LYS A 318 6.49 -8.64 -3.02
C LYS A 318 5.17 -8.35 -2.29
N THR A 319 5.03 -8.82 -1.06
CA THR A 319 3.84 -8.54 -0.25
C THR A 319 3.94 -7.15 0.37
N GLN A 320 3.05 -6.26 -0.06
CA GLN A 320 2.87 -4.94 0.53
C GLN A 320 2.18 -5.05 1.90
N VAL A 321 2.57 -4.17 2.82
CA VAL A 321 1.98 -4.06 4.16
C VAL A 321 1.54 -2.63 4.39
N GLU A 322 0.29 -2.46 4.80
CA GLU A 322 -0.29 -1.17 5.17
C GLU A 322 -0.85 -1.26 6.59
N ILE A 323 -0.44 -0.34 7.47
CA ILE A 323 -0.85 -0.30 8.87
C ILE A 323 -1.75 0.91 9.07
N LEU A 324 -2.99 0.66 9.43
CA LEU A 324 -4.07 1.63 9.48
C LEU A 324 -4.48 1.89 10.94
N PRO A 325 -4.33 3.12 11.46
CA PRO A 325 -4.98 3.50 12.70
C PRO A 325 -6.50 3.56 12.52
N GLN A 326 -7.25 3.19 13.56
CA GLN A 326 -8.71 3.32 13.59
C GLN A 326 -9.16 4.74 13.21
N GLY A 327 -10.10 4.84 12.26
CA GLY A 327 -10.61 6.10 11.73
C GLY A 327 -9.82 6.66 10.54
N ARG A 328 -8.69 6.05 10.18
CA ARG A 328 -7.82 6.44 9.06
C ARG A 328 -7.76 5.35 7.98
N GLU A 329 -8.77 4.50 7.90
CA GLU A 329 -8.76 3.37 6.98
C GLU A 329 -8.85 3.81 5.51
N THR A 330 -8.10 3.15 4.62
CA THR A 330 -8.09 3.43 3.19
C THR A 330 -9.21 2.72 2.43
N ILE A 331 -9.50 3.19 1.22
CA ILE A 331 -10.58 2.63 0.39
C ILE A 331 -10.37 1.16 0.07
N ILE A 332 -9.13 0.80 -0.25
CA ILE A 332 -8.76 -0.57 -0.56
C ILE A 332 -8.95 -1.50 0.64
N PHE A 333 -8.81 -1.01 1.88
CA PHE A 333 -9.18 -1.77 3.08
C PHE A 333 -10.70 -1.87 3.26
N LYS A 334 -11.42 -0.75 3.12
CA LYS A 334 -12.86 -0.65 3.35
C LYS A 334 -13.69 -1.56 2.43
N GLN A 335 -13.21 -1.84 1.20
CA GLN A 335 -13.92 -2.67 0.22
C GLN A 335 -14.20 -4.12 0.71
N PHE A 336 -13.47 -4.58 1.72
CA PHE A 336 -13.61 -5.91 2.28
C PHE A 336 -14.73 -6.03 3.31
N PHE A 337 -15.41 -4.93 3.66
CA PHE A 337 -16.43 -4.90 4.68
C PHE A 337 -17.81 -4.58 4.08
N LYS A 338 -18.86 -5.11 4.72
CA LYS A 338 -20.26 -4.78 4.42
C LYS A 338 -20.56 -3.38 4.95
N ASN A 339 -21.12 -2.51 4.12
CA ASN A 339 -21.70 -1.21 4.50
C ASN A 339 -20.79 -0.40 5.44
N TRP A 340 -19.62 0.01 4.97
CA TRP A 340 -18.58 0.66 5.80
C TRP A 340 -18.97 2.02 6.39
N ASN A 341 -20.01 2.68 5.86
CA ASN A 341 -20.40 4.07 6.15
C ASN A 341 -20.15 4.56 7.59
#